data_AF-A0A0G1B0G4-F1
#
_entry.id   AF-A0A0G1B0G4-F1
#
_cell.length_a   1.000
_cell.length_b   1.000
_cell.length_c   1.000
_cell.angle_alpha   90.00
_cell.angle_beta   90.00
_cell.angle_gamma   90.00
#
_symmetry.space_group_name_H-M   'P 1'
#
loop_
_entity.id
_entity.type
_entity.pdbx_description
1 polymer ?
#
loop_
_entity_poly.entity_id
_entity_poly.type
_entity_poly.pdbx_seq_one_letter_code
_entity_poly.pdbx_strand_id
1 'polypeptide(L)'
;MGFFDFIFGSGTGTSYGSVSQETVRKITSDWENISVLLKQKGPSQLKQALIMADKSLDAVLKEIVPGETMGERLKNAVDKFDRPTYNRIWDAHKLRNSLVHEAGFEPAYFMVTEAVANLKEALYKLGVNV
;
A
#
# COMPACT_ATOMS: atom_id res chain seq x y z
N MET A 1 -27.98 23.40 9.33
CA MET A 1 -27.45 22.50 10.39
C MET A 1 -27.16 21.16 9.76
N GLY A 2 -26.03 20.56 10.13
CA GLY A 2 -25.26 19.62 9.32
C GLY A 2 -25.95 18.30 9.02
N PHE A 3 -25.86 17.93 7.73
CA PHE A 3 -26.05 16.61 7.16
C PHE A 3 -24.88 15.69 7.57
N PHE A 4 -25.04 14.92 8.64
CA PHE A 4 -24.14 13.80 8.94
C PHE A 4 -24.96 12.59 9.34
N ASP A 5 -25.43 11.85 8.34
CA ASP A 5 -25.93 10.50 8.54
C ASP A 5 -24.74 9.55 8.70
N PHE A 6 -24.59 9.13 9.94
CA PHE A 6 -23.72 8.08 10.43
C PHE A 6 -24.27 6.73 9.95
N ILE A 7 -23.76 6.23 8.83
CA ILE A 7 -23.93 4.83 8.43
C ILE A 7 -22.58 4.33 7.92
N PHE A 8 -21.81 3.64 8.77
CA PHE A 8 -20.98 2.52 8.33
C PHE A 8 -20.80 1.52 9.47
N GLY A 9 -21.50 0.39 9.31
CA GLY A 9 -21.00 -0.97 9.52
C GLY A 9 -20.24 -1.28 10.81
N SER A 10 -20.89 -2.07 11.65
CA SER A 10 -20.25 -2.90 12.67
C SER A 10 -19.12 -3.76 12.09
N GLY A 11 -17.88 -3.32 12.32
CA GLY A 11 -16.68 -4.11 12.16
C GLY A 11 -15.69 -3.63 13.21
N THR A 12 -15.19 -4.55 14.04
CA THR A 12 -14.11 -4.29 15.00
C THR A 12 -12.84 -3.93 14.25
N GLY A 13 -12.70 -2.66 13.87
CA GLY A 13 -11.52 -2.11 13.23
C GLY A 13 -11.04 -0.93 14.06
N THR A 14 -9.84 -1.06 14.61
CA THR A 14 -9.10 0.04 15.22
C THR A 14 -9.08 1.19 14.20
N SER A 15 -9.71 2.33 14.52
CA SER A 15 -9.67 3.52 13.68
C SER A 15 -8.24 4.07 13.72
N TYR A 16 -7.39 3.58 12.82
CA TYR A 16 -6.13 4.24 12.50
C TYR A 16 -6.49 5.61 11.91
N GLY A 17 -5.80 6.68 12.34
CA GLY A 17 -6.21 8.08 12.19
C GLY A 17 -6.80 8.44 10.82
N SER A 18 -7.73 9.40 10.80
CA SER A 18 -8.50 9.74 9.58
C SER A 18 -7.58 10.08 8.41
N VAL A 19 -7.39 9.12 7.51
CA VAL A 19 -6.71 9.34 6.22
C VAL A 19 -7.50 10.38 5.45
N SER A 20 -6.81 11.35 4.86
CA SER A 20 -7.44 12.45 4.15
C SER A 20 -8.17 11.94 2.90
N GLN A 21 -9.31 12.57 2.60
CA GLN A 21 -10.09 12.21 1.40
C GLN A 21 -9.32 12.46 0.10
N GLU A 22 -8.37 13.40 0.11
CA GLU A 22 -7.47 13.62 -1.02
C GLU A 22 -6.54 12.42 -1.24
N THR A 23 -5.91 11.92 -0.18
CA THR A 23 -5.06 10.72 -0.24
C THR A 23 -5.85 9.50 -0.69
N VAL A 24 -7.07 9.29 -0.17
CA VAL A 24 -7.95 8.18 -0.61
C VAL A 24 -8.22 8.28 -2.11
N ARG A 25 -8.65 9.43 -2.63
CA ARG A 25 -8.93 9.62 -4.07
C ARG A 25 -7.70 9.36 -4.93
N LYS A 26 -6.54 9.86 -4.50
CA LYS A 26 -5.27 9.64 -5.20
C LYS A 26 -4.94 8.14 -5.26
N ILE A 27 -5.06 7.44 -4.14
CA ILE A 27 -4.79 5.99 -4.07
C ILE A 27 -5.77 5.20 -4.94
N THR A 28 -7.05 5.58 -4.99
CA THR A 28 -8.03 4.96 -5.91
C THR A 28 -7.59 5.08 -7.37
N SER A 29 -7.19 6.29 -7.80
CA SER A 29 -6.69 6.49 -9.17
C SER A 29 -5.36 5.77 -9.43
N ASP A 30 -4.45 5.73 -8.45
CA ASP A 30 -3.22 4.94 -8.53
C ASP A 30 -3.55 3.45 -8.72
N TRP A 31 -4.58 2.92 -8.04
CA TRP A 31 -4.94 1.51 -8.08
C TRP A 31 -5.57 1.06 -9.40
N GLU A 32 -6.32 1.94 -10.06
CA GLU A 32 -6.78 1.70 -11.44
C GLU A 32 -5.59 1.53 -12.39
N ASN A 33 -4.58 2.40 -12.27
CA ASN A 33 -3.36 2.32 -13.07
C ASN A 33 -2.53 1.07 -12.75
N ILE A 34 -2.35 0.75 -11.46
CA ILE A 34 -1.67 -0.49 -11.02
C ILE A 34 -2.35 -1.71 -11.65
N SER A 35 -3.69 -1.75 -11.66
CA SER A 35 -4.46 -2.85 -12.23
C SER A 35 -4.25 -2.99 -13.74
N VAL A 36 -4.09 -1.88 -14.47
CA VAL A 36 -3.75 -1.90 -15.91
C VAL A 36 -2.33 -2.42 -16.12
N LEU A 37 -1.36 -1.94 -15.34
CA LEU A 37 0.05 -2.35 -15.44
C LEU A 37 0.23 -3.85 -15.20
N LEU A 38 -0.43 -4.41 -14.16
CA LEU A 38 -0.36 -5.84 -13.85
C LEU A 38 -0.93 -6.73 -14.98
N LYS A 39 -1.90 -6.23 -15.76
CA LYS A 39 -2.47 -6.96 -16.90
C LYS A 39 -1.52 -7.02 -18.11
N GLN A 40 -0.64 -6.04 -18.25
CA GLN A 40 0.30 -5.95 -19.37
C GLN A 40 1.49 -6.92 -19.23
N LYS A 41 1.80 -7.37 -18.00
CA LYS A 41 2.79 -8.41 -17.67
C LYS A 41 4.25 -8.17 -18.13
N GLY A 42 4.56 -7.02 -18.73
CA GLY A 42 5.93 -6.68 -19.11
C GLY A 42 6.79 -6.30 -17.90
N PRO A 43 8.12 -6.56 -17.91
CA PRO A 43 9.00 -6.27 -16.77
C PRO A 43 8.92 -4.82 -16.26
N SER A 44 8.90 -3.85 -17.19
CA SER A 44 8.76 -2.43 -16.86
C SER A 44 7.43 -2.11 -16.19
N GLN A 45 6.33 -2.71 -16.67
CA GLN A 45 4.99 -2.51 -16.13
C GLN A 45 4.86 -3.12 -14.74
N LEU A 46 5.43 -4.31 -14.53
CA LEU A 46 5.47 -4.96 -13.22
C LEU A 46 6.26 -4.14 -12.21
N LYS A 47 7.43 -3.65 -12.61
CA LYS A 47 8.25 -2.74 -11.79
C LYS A 47 7.45 -1.50 -11.40
N GLN A 48 6.80 -0.86 -12.38
CA GLN A 48 6.01 0.34 -12.13
C GLN A 48 4.80 0.06 -11.22
N ALA A 49 4.11 -1.07 -11.40
CA ALA A 49 2.98 -1.46 -10.56
C ALA A 49 3.38 -1.59 -9.09
N LEU A 50 4.50 -2.26 -8.80
CA LEU A 50 4.97 -2.41 -7.42
C LEU A 50 5.42 -1.08 -6.79
N ILE A 51 6.14 -0.25 -7.56
CA ILE A 51 6.57 1.08 -7.10
C ILE A 51 5.35 1.94 -6.75
N MET A 52 4.32 1.93 -7.59
CA MET A 52 3.08 2.67 -7.33
C MET A 52 2.35 2.14 -6.10
N ALA A 53 2.21 0.81 -5.95
CA ALA A 53 1.56 0.21 -4.79
C ALA A 53 2.27 0.56 -3.47
N ASP A 54 3.60 0.50 -3.45
CA ASP A 54 4.39 0.83 -2.26
C ASP A 54 4.27 2.32 -1.91
N LYS A 55 4.27 3.20 -2.94
CA LYS A 55 4.06 4.64 -2.77
C LYS A 55 2.65 4.97 -2.25
N SER A 56 1.63 4.24 -2.69
CA SER A 56 0.25 4.42 -2.19
C SER A 56 0.15 4.05 -0.71
N LEU A 57 0.76 2.95 -0.27
CA LEU A 57 0.82 2.62 1.16
C LEU A 57 1.60 3.68 1.95
N ASP A 58 2.73 4.14 1.40
CA ASP A 58 3.51 5.20 2.03
C ASP A 58 2.73 6.51 2.19
N ALA A 59 1.89 6.86 1.22
CA ALA A 59 1.03 8.05 1.30
C ALA A 59 0.06 7.97 2.49
N VAL A 60 -0.51 6.79 2.76
CA VAL A 60 -1.33 6.58 3.96
C VAL A 60 -0.48 6.68 5.21
N LEU A 61 0.62 5.92 5.28
CA LEU A 61 1.47 5.88 6.46
C LEU A 61 2.02 7.26 6.83
N LYS A 62 2.31 8.11 5.83
CA LYS A 62 2.80 9.48 6.04
C LYS A 62 1.83 10.35 6.83
N GLU A 63 0.53 10.08 6.76
CA GLU A 63 -0.48 10.84 7.52
C GLU A 63 -0.66 10.32 8.95
N ILE A 64 -0.36 9.04 9.21
CA ILE A 64 -0.74 8.36 10.46
C ILE A 64 0.45 7.82 11.27
N VAL A 65 1.67 7.86 10.73
CA VAL A 65 2.88 7.32 11.34
C VAL A 65 4.08 8.26 11.09
N PRO A 66 4.84 8.64 12.14
CA PRO A 66 6.02 9.49 11.97
C PRO A 66 7.17 8.74 11.29
N GLY A 67 8.02 9.48 10.58
CA GLY A 67 9.21 8.98 9.90
C GLY A 67 9.50 9.77 8.63
N GLU A 68 10.77 9.86 8.23
CA GLU A 68 11.19 10.59 7.04
C GLU A 68 11.07 9.71 5.79
N THR A 69 11.50 8.46 5.93
CA THR A 69 11.47 7.47 4.85
C THR A 69 10.30 6.50 4.99
N MET A 70 9.91 5.86 3.89
CA MET A 70 8.91 4.79 3.91
C MET A 70 9.33 3.65 4.84
N GLY A 71 10.61 3.26 4.83
CA GLY A 71 11.14 2.21 5.70
C GLY A 71 11.07 2.57 7.19
N GLU A 72 11.32 3.83 7.56
CA GLU A 72 11.10 4.31 8.94
C GLU A 72 9.64 4.28 9.33
N ARG A 73 8.76 4.76 8.46
CA ARG A 73 7.30 4.70 8.70
C ARG A 73 6.83 3.26 8.86
N LEU A 74 7.33 2.31 8.06
CA LEU A 74 7.03 0.90 8.26
C LEU A 74 7.53 0.38 9.61
N LYS A 75 8.76 0.70 10.03
CA LYS A 75 9.26 0.30 11.36
C LYS A 75 8.35 0.80 12.48
N ASN A 76 7.89 2.05 12.38
CA ASN A 76 7.01 2.68 13.36
C ASN A 76 5.55 2.23 13.26
N ALA A 77 5.17 1.57 12.17
CA ALA A 77 3.81 1.07 11.93
C ALA A 77 3.58 -0.37 12.43
N VAL A 78 4.54 -0.97 13.16
CA VAL A 78 4.46 -2.38 13.60
C VAL A 78 3.17 -2.71 14.35
N ASP A 79 2.69 -1.81 15.21
CA ASP A 79 1.47 -2.00 16.00
C ASP A 79 0.18 -1.71 15.21
N LYS A 80 0.29 -1.30 13.94
CA LYS A 80 -0.86 -1.07 13.06
C LYS A 80 -1.26 -2.30 12.23
N PHE A 81 -0.47 -3.37 12.28
CA PHE A 81 -0.73 -4.59 11.55
C PHE A 81 -0.51 -5.81 12.45
N ASP A 82 -1.22 -6.91 12.19
CA ASP A 82 -0.83 -8.20 12.74
C ASP A 82 0.54 -8.62 12.19
N ARG A 83 1.26 -9.44 12.96
CA ARG A 83 2.64 -9.83 12.64
C ARG A 83 2.77 -10.48 11.25
N PRO A 84 1.89 -11.40 10.81
CA PRO A 84 1.91 -11.93 9.46
C PRO A 84 1.77 -10.86 8.37
N THR A 85 0.78 -9.96 8.48
CA THR A 85 0.61 -8.89 7.48
C THR A 85 1.78 -7.91 7.49
N TYR A 86 2.29 -7.54 8.67
CA TYR A 86 3.48 -6.69 8.78
C TYR A 86 4.68 -7.26 8.00
N ASN A 87 5.00 -8.54 8.20
CA ASN A 87 6.11 -9.19 7.52
C ASN A 87 5.93 -9.18 5.99
N ARG A 88 4.71 -9.47 5.51
CA ARG A 88 4.39 -9.45 4.08
C ARG A 88 4.55 -8.06 3.46
N ILE A 89 4.16 -7.00 4.18
CA ILE A 89 4.38 -5.61 3.76
C ILE A 89 5.88 -5.30 3.68
N TRP A 90 6.64 -5.70 4.71
CA TRP A 90 8.08 -5.49 4.75
C TRP A 90 8.81 -6.20 3.60
N ASP A 91 8.40 -7.43 3.29
CA ASP A 91 8.93 -8.20 2.16
C ASP A 91 8.60 -7.55 0.81
N ALA A 92 7.37 -7.04 0.64
CA ALA A 92 6.99 -6.27 -0.54
C ALA A 92 7.83 -4.99 -0.71
N HIS A 93 8.10 -4.28 0.39
CA HIS A 93 8.97 -3.09 0.38
C HIS A 93 10.41 -3.42 -0.02
N LYS A 94 10.98 -4.50 0.52
CA LYS A 94 12.32 -4.97 0.12
C LYS A 94 12.36 -5.33 -1.36
N LEU A 95 11.35 -6.04 -1.86
CA LEU A 95 11.25 -6.39 -3.28
C LEU A 95 11.23 -5.13 -4.16
N ARG A 96 10.48 -4.10 -3.74
CA ARG A 96 10.45 -2.79 -4.42
C ARG A 96 11.83 -2.14 -4.42
N ASN A 97 12.55 -2.17 -3.30
CA ASN A 97 13.88 -1.58 -3.20
C ASN A 97 14.88 -2.29 -4.14
N SER A 98 14.89 -3.62 -4.15
CA SER A 98 15.72 -4.39 -5.10
C SER A 98 15.41 -4.03 -6.55
N LEU A 99 14.12 -3.94 -6.91
CA LEU A 99 13.69 -3.52 -8.26
C LEU A 99 14.18 -2.14 -8.69
N VAL A 100 14.38 -1.22 -7.75
CA VAL A 100 14.84 0.14 -8.05
C VAL A 100 16.36 0.25 -8.05
N HIS A 101 17.04 -0.45 -7.14
CA HIS A 101 18.46 -0.25 -6.88
C HIS A 101 19.38 -1.31 -7.49
N GLU A 102 18.88 -2.52 -7.76
CA GLU A 102 19.68 -3.62 -8.29
C GLU A 102 19.55 -3.68 -9.82
N ALA A 103 20.67 -3.47 -10.52
CA ALA A 103 20.70 -3.54 -11.98
C ALA A 103 20.51 -4.98 -12.45
N GLY A 104 19.57 -5.19 -13.38
CA GLY A 104 19.27 -6.51 -13.94
C GLY A 104 18.41 -7.42 -13.05
N PHE A 105 17.92 -6.91 -11.92
CA PHE A 105 16.97 -7.66 -11.08
C PHE A 105 15.57 -7.67 -11.72
N GLU A 106 15.16 -8.85 -12.20
CA GLU A 106 13.84 -9.08 -12.78
C GLU A 106 13.11 -10.19 -11.99
N PRO A 107 12.28 -9.82 -11.00
CA PRO A 107 11.53 -10.79 -10.22
C PRO A 107 10.45 -11.45 -11.08
N ALA A 108 10.13 -12.69 -10.74
CA ALA A 108 9.06 -13.42 -11.40
C ALA A 108 7.71 -12.71 -11.22
N TYR A 109 6.84 -12.81 -12.24
CA TYR A 109 5.51 -12.18 -12.25
C TYR A 109 4.72 -12.41 -10.95
N PHE A 110 4.71 -13.66 -10.46
CA PHE A 110 3.98 -14.04 -9.27
C PHE A 110 4.44 -13.27 -8.02
N MET A 111 5.76 -13.06 -7.87
CA MET A 111 6.33 -12.34 -6.72
C MET A 111 5.87 -10.89 -6.70
N VAL A 112 5.84 -10.25 -7.88
CA VAL A 112 5.37 -8.86 -8.01
C VAL A 112 3.88 -8.77 -7.72
N THR A 113 3.07 -9.66 -8.31
CA THR A 113 1.62 -9.65 -8.06
C THR A 113 1.27 -9.92 -6.61
N GLU A 114 2.00 -10.82 -5.95
CA GLU A 114 1.81 -11.13 -4.53
C GLU A 114 2.20 -9.94 -3.66
N ALA A 115 3.33 -9.29 -3.95
CA ALA A 115 3.76 -8.09 -3.24
C ALA A 115 2.74 -6.95 -3.37
N VAL A 116 2.21 -6.71 -4.59
CA VAL A 116 1.14 -5.71 -4.79
C VAL A 116 -0.13 -6.09 -4.03
N ALA A 117 -0.52 -7.37 -4.01
CA ALA A 117 -1.68 -7.84 -3.26
C ALA A 117 -1.51 -7.64 -1.74
N ASN A 118 -0.31 -7.91 -1.21
CA ASN A 118 0.00 -7.69 0.20
C ASN A 118 -0.07 -6.19 0.58
N LEU A 119 0.40 -5.30 -0.30
CA LEU A 119 0.27 -3.85 -0.12
C LEU A 119 -1.20 -3.40 -0.21
N LYS A 120 -2.00 -4.03 -1.08
CA LYS A 120 -3.46 -3.81 -1.13
C LYS A 120 -4.13 -4.16 0.19
N GLU A 121 -3.81 -5.33 0.74
CA GLU A 121 -4.35 -5.79 2.03
C GLU A 121 -4.01 -4.82 3.17
N ALA A 122 -2.80 -4.26 3.15
CA ALA A 122 -2.38 -3.25 4.11
C ALA A 122 -3.27 -1.99 4.05
N LEU A 123 -3.56 -1.50 2.85
CA LEU A 123 -4.47 -0.36 2.65
C LEU A 123 -5.86 -0.66 3.21
N TYR A 124 -6.41 -1.84 2.93
CA TYR A 124 -7.71 -2.26 3.49
C TYR A 124 -7.71 -2.26 5.02
N LYS A 125 -6.65 -2.79 5.65
CA LYS A 125 -6.52 -2.80 7.12
C LYS A 125 -6.38 -1.39 7.73
N LEU A 126 -5.89 -0.43 6.94
CA LEU A 126 -5.84 0.98 7.30
C LEU A 126 -7.12 1.76 6.93
N GLY A 127 -8.16 1.07 6.43
CA GLY A 127 -9.46 1.68 6.08
C GLY A 127 -9.53 2.27 4.67
N VAL A 128 -8.54 2.05 3.81
CA VAL A 128 -8.51 2.52 2.42
C VAL A 128 -8.90 1.38 1.47
N ASN A 129 -10.07 1.49 0.85
CA ASN A 129 -10.62 0.46 -0.04
C ASN A 129 -10.39 0.80 -1.51
N VAL A 130 -9.62 -0.04 -2.21
CA VAL A 130 -9.28 0.06 -3.66
C VAL A 130 -9.30 -1.30 -4.35
#